data_AF-A0A7C8YYL6-F1
#
_entry.id   AF-A0A7C8YYL6-F1
#
_cell.length_a   1.000
_cell.length_b   1.000
_cell.length_c   1.000
_cell.angle_alpha   90.00
_cell.angle_beta   90.00
_cell.angle_gamma   90.00
#
_symmetry.space_group_name_H-M   'P 1'
#
loop_
_entity.id
_entity.type
_entity.pdbx_description
1 polymer ?
#
loop_
_entity_poly.entity_id
_entity_poly.type
_entity_poly.pdbx_seq_one_letter_code
_entity_poly.pdbx_strand_id
1 'polypeptide(L)'
;RKNWGWSLLLVISLISSRLIVSEAIWLNLPSQGTKCVSEEIQNNVVVVADYVVIDEQGHTIPTVSAKVTSPYGNTLYHQENVTHGQFAFTTSEIGNYLACFWVDGNHQSVTLNLDWKIGIGAKDWESVAKKEHIEGVELEL
;
A
#
# COMPACT_ATOMS: atom_id res chain seq x y z
N ARG A 1 15.28 -40.14 -32.70
CA ARG A 1 15.79 -38.94 -32.00
C ARG A 1 14.63 -37.95 -31.91
N LYS A 2 13.89 -37.96 -30.79
CA LYS A 2 12.66 -37.16 -30.61
C LYS A 2 13.01 -35.74 -30.15
N ASN A 3 12.28 -34.74 -30.64
CA ASN A 3 12.37 -33.29 -30.40
C ASN A 3 12.11 -32.84 -28.93
N TRP A 4 12.52 -33.64 -27.93
CA TRP A 4 12.30 -33.35 -26.51
C TRP A 4 12.87 -31.99 -26.06
N GLY A 5 13.95 -31.52 -26.70
CA GLY A 5 14.53 -30.21 -26.39
C GLY A 5 13.59 -29.04 -26.67
N TRP A 6 12.76 -29.11 -27.71
CA TRP A 6 11.87 -28.01 -28.10
C TRP A 6 10.63 -27.98 -27.20
N SER A 7 10.13 -29.16 -26.81
CA SER A 7 9.06 -29.27 -25.81
C SER A 7 9.51 -28.76 -24.43
N LEU A 8 10.75 -29.04 -24.01
CA LEU A 8 11.28 -28.55 -22.74
C LEU A 8 11.39 -27.01 -22.72
N LEU A 9 11.87 -26.40 -23.81
CA LEU A 9 11.99 -24.95 -23.94
C LEU A 9 10.63 -24.24 -23.94
N LEU A 10 9.62 -24.80 -24.60
CA LEU A 10 8.26 -24.25 -24.60
C LEU A 10 7.62 -24.30 -23.21
N VAL A 11 7.84 -25.39 -22.47
CA VAL A 11 7.33 -25.53 -21.09
C VAL A 11 8.02 -24.53 -20.15
N ILE A 12 9.34 -24.36 -20.26
CA ILE A 12 10.08 -23.38 -19.46
C ILE A 12 9.61 -21.95 -19.75
N SER A 13 9.39 -21.59 -21.02
CA SER A 13 8.90 -20.27 -21.43
C SER A 13 7.49 -19.95 -20.90
N LEU A 14 6.61 -20.95 -20.82
CA LEU A 14 5.26 -20.80 -20.26
C LEU A 14 5.32 -20.59 -18.74
N ILE A 15 6.23 -21.27 -18.04
CA ILE A 15 6.39 -21.15 -16.58
C ILE A 15 7.00 -19.79 -16.19
N SER A 16 7.96 -19.27 -16.95
CA SER A 16 8.58 -17.96 -16.67
C SER A 16 7.60 -16.79 -16.80
N SER A 17 6.56 -16.91 -17.62
CA SER A 17 5.52 -15.87 -17.77
C SER A 17 4.59 -15.71 -16.56
N ARG A 18 4.72 -16.58 -15.54
CA ARG A 18 3.87 -16.59 -14.33
C ARG A 18 4.53 -15.99 -13.09
N LEU A 19 5.74 -15.45 -13.20
CA LEU A 19 6.38 -14.76 -12.08
C LEU A 19 5.74 -13.38 -11.91
N ILE A 20 4.75 -13.30 -11.04
CA ILE A 20 4.23 -12.03 -10.53
C ILE A 20 5.31 -11.50 -9.58
N VAL A 21 6.01 -10.44 -10.00
CA VAL A 21 6.88 -9.68 -9.11
C VAL A 21 5.95 -8.88 -8.19
N SER A 22 5.92 -9.24 -6.91
CA SER A 22 5.30 -8.42 -5.87
C SER A 22 6.32 -7.35 -5.47
N GLU A 23 5.97 -6.08 -5.68
CA GLU A 23 6.67 -4.97 -5.02
C GLU A 23 6.09 -4.82 -3.61
N ALA A 24 6.97 -4.84 -2.61
CA ALA A 24 6.63 -4.56 -1.23
C ALA A 24 7.63 -3.52 -0.71
N ILE A 25 7.13 -2.45 -0.10
CA ILE A 25 7.96 -1.37 0.43
C ILE A 25 8.15 -1.61 1.92
N TRP A 26 9.39 -1.83 2.34
CA TRP A 26 9.74 -2.02 3.75
C TRP A 26 10.38 -0.75 4.29
N LEU A 27 9.78 -0.18 5.34
CA LEU A 27 10.23 1.02 6.01
C LEU A 27 10.72 0.69 7.41
N ASN A 28 12.01 0.92 7.66
CA ASN A 28 12.55 0.89 9.02
C ASN A 28 12.34 2.27 9.66
N LEU A 29 11.28 2.40 10.45
CA LEU A 29 10.92 3.63 11.14
C LEU A 29 11.85 3.84 12.35
N PRO A 30 12.45 5.03 12.49
CA PRO A 30 13.20 5.37 13.68
C PRO A 30 12.27 5.47 14.90
N SER A 31 12.82 5.33 16.11
CA SER A 31 12.07 5.53 17.36
C SER A 31 11.56 6.97 17.55
N GLN A 32 12.15 7.93 16.83
CA GLN A 32 11.72 9.32 16.80
C GLN A 32 11.82 9.88 15.39
N GLY A 33 10.87 10.74 15.02
CA GLY A 33 10.77 11.36 13.71
C GLY A 33 9.89 10.57 12.75
N THR A 34 9.84 11.04 11.51
CA THR A 34 8.90 10.56 10.49
C THR A 34 9.67 10.09 9.27
N LYS A 35 9.21 9.00 8.64
CA LYS A 35 9.64 8.61 7.30
C LYS A 35 8.47 8.71 6.34
N CYS A 36 8.72 9.20 5.14
CA CYS A 36 7.71 9.32 4.11
C CYS A 36 8.14 8.60 2.84
N VAL A 37 7.16 8.04 2.14
CA VAL A 37 7.31 7.61 0.75
C VAL A 37 6.61 8.67 -0.10
N SER A 38 7.27 9.10 -1.17
CA SER A 38 6.80 10.14 -2.07
C SER A 38 6.66 9.55 -3.47
N GLU A 39 5.51 9.79 -4.10
CA GLU A 39 5.27 9.34 -5.47
C GLU A 39 4.60 10.45 -6.28
N GLU A 40 5.06 10.64 -7.51
CA GLU A 40 4.42 11.57 -8.45
C GLU A 40 3.28 10.85 -9.18
N ILE A 41 2.04 11.27 -8.94
CA ILE A 41 0.85 10.60 -9.46
C ILE A 41 0.08 11.56 -10.37
N GLN A 42 -0.44 11.03 -11.48
CA GLN A 42 -1.32 11.77 -12.38
C GLN A 42 -2.69 11.98 -11.75
N ASN A 43 -3.46 12.94 -12.27
CA ASN A 43 -4.83 13.22 -11.83
C ASN A 43 -5.78 12.09 -12.25
N ASN A 44 -6.85 11.89 -11.47
CA ASN A 44 -7.91 10.91 -11.69
C ASN A 44 -7.38 9.47 -11.74
N VAL A 45 -6.40 9.17 -10.89
CA VAL A 45 -5.80 7.85 -10.69
C VAL A 45 -6.21 7.33 -9.32
N VAL A 46 -6.70 6.09 -9.29
CA VAL A 46 -7.04 5.42 -8.03
C VAL A 46 -5.76 4.97 -7.34
N VAL A 47 -5.66 5.27 -6.04
CA VAL A 47 -4.58 4.87 -5.16
C VAL A 47 -5.16 4.06 -4.03
N VAL A 48 -4.53 2.93 -3.72
CA VAL A 48 -4.90 2.06 -2.60
C VAL A 48 -3.61 1.68 -1.90
N ALA A 49 -3.60 1.74 -0.59
CA ALA A 49 -2.50 1.18 0.17
C ALA A 49 -2.97 0.47 1.42
N ASP A 50 -2.21 -0.56 1.76
CA ASP A 50 -2.30 -1.31 3.01
C ASP A 50 -0.94 -1.24 3.70
N TYR A 51 -0.94 -1.01 5.01
CA TYR A 51 0.30 -1.01 5.79
C TYR A 51 0.15 -1.79 7.07
N VAL A 52 1.20 -2.49 7.45
CA VAL A 52 1.23 -3.34 8.64
C VAL A 52 2.58 -3.25 9.33
N VAL A 53 2.55 -3.16 10.65
CA VAL A 53 3.71 -3.28 11.52
C VAL A 53 4.13 -4.73 11.60
N ILE A 54 5.41 -4.98 11.37
CA ILE A 54 5.99 -6.32 11.38
C ILE A 54 6.64 -6.54 12.74
N ASP A 55 6.09 -7.48 13.50
CA ASP A 55 6.61 -7.87 14.80
C ASP A 55 7.65 -9.00 14.64
N GLU A 56 8.91 -8.69 14.92
CA GLU A 56 9.99 -9.67 14.89
C GLU A 56 10.23 -10.35 16.26
N GLN A 57 9.68 -9.80 17.35
CA GLN A 57 10.14 -10.10 18.71
C GLN A 57 9.04 -10.60 19.66
N GLY A 58 7.76 -10.55 19.29
CA GLY A 58 6.66 -11.22 20.02
C GLY A 58 6.31 -10.62 21.39
N HIS A 59 6.94 -9.50 21.75
CA HIS A 59 6.76 -8.79 23.01
C HIS A 59 6.13 -7.42 22.70
N THR A 60 4.80 -7.33 22.76
CA THR A 60 3.99 -6.12 22.46
C THR A 60 4.26 -5.47 21.10
N ILE A 61 3.32 -5.66 20.16
CA ILE A 61 3.38 -5.05 18.83
C ILE A 61 3.35 -3.52 18.99
N PRO A 62 4.39 -2.79 18.55
CA PRO A 62 4.41 -1.34 18.64
C PRO A 62 3.37 -0.74 17.69
N THR A 63 2.80 0.39 18.08
CA THR A 63 1.85 1.13 17.25
C THR A 63 2.56 2.22 16.45
N VAL A 64 2.02 2.50 15.27
CA VAL A 64 2.47 3.57 14.40
C VAL A 64 1.30 4.49 14.07
N SER A 65 1.64 5.71 13.70
CA SER A 65 0.74 6.65 13.09
C SER A 65 1.09 6.86 11.62
N ALA A 66 0.09 7.21 10.83
CA ALA A 66 0.21 7.43 9.41
C ALA A 66 -0.56 8.69 8.98
N LYS A 67 0.01 9.45 8.05
CA LYS A 67 -0.64 10.59 7.40
C LYS A 67 -0.31 10.61 5.92
N VAL A 68 -1.34 10.76 5.09
CA VAL A 68 -1.20 10.88 3.63
C VAL A 68 -1.63 12.28 3.20
N THR A 69 -0.81 12.95 2.38
CA THR A 69 -1.10 14.31 1.89
C THR A 69 -1.03 14.42 0.37
N SER A 70 -1.89 15.27 -0.19
CA SER A 70 -1.86 15.66 -1.61
C SER A 70 -0.70 16.62 -1.91
N PRO A 71 -0.39 16.87 -3.20
CA PRO A 71 0.65 17.80 -3.62
C PRO A 71 0.52 19.22 -3.05
N TYR A 72 -0.71 19.68 -2.79
CA TYR A 72 -0.97 20.98 -2.17
C TYR A 72 -1.08 20.93 -0.64
N GLY A 73 -0.79 19.79 -0.02
CA GLY A 73 -0.74 19.64 1.44
C GLY A 73 -2.07 19.27 2.09
N ASN A 74 -3.12 18.97 1.31
CA ASN A 74 -4.38 18.48 1.86
C ASN A 74 -4.20 17.10 2.48
N THR A 75 -4.67 16.91 3.71
CA THR A 75 -4.66 15.58 4.36
C THR A 75 -5.75 14.71 3.76
N LEU A 76 -5.35 13.59 3.16
CA LEU A 76 -6.25 12.60 2.52
C LEU A 76 -6.55 11.43 3.45
N TYR A 77 -5.62 11.12 4.35
CA TYR A 77 -5.75 10.07 5.36
C TYR A 77 -4.92 10.46 6.57
N HIS A 78 -5.44 10.17 7.77
CA HIS A 78 -4.73 10.35 9.03
C HIS A 78 -5.26 9.34 10.03
N GLN A 79 -4.35 8.55 10.60
CA GLN A 79 -4.69 7.53 11.58
C GLN A 79 -3.55 7.42 12.59
N GLU A 80 -3.89 7.30 13.87
CA GLU A 80 -2.90 7.26 14.95
C GLU A 80 -3.00 5.98 15.78
N ASN A 81 -1.86 5.57 16.34
CA ASN A 81 -1.75 4.46 17.29
C ASN A 81 -2.36 3.14 16.78
N VAL A 82 -2.03 2.74 15.55
CA VAL A 82 -2.49 1.48 14.94
C VAL A 82 -1.34 0.54 14.62
N THR A 83 -1.61 -0.76 14.56
CA THR A 83 -0.63 -1.77 14.09
C THR A 83 -0.81 -2.11 12.60
N HIS A 84 -1.96 -1.76 12.03
CA HIS A 84 -2.34 -1.97 10.64
C HIS A 84 -3.30 -0.85 10.22
N GLY A 85 -3.29 -0.50 8.94
CA GLY A 85 -4.29 0.39 8.37
C GLY A 85 -4.34 0.30 6.86
N GLN A 86 -5.43 0.82 6.30
CA GLN A 86 -5.68 0.82 4.87
C GLN A 86 -6.30 2.16 4.46
N PHE A 87 -5.91 2.66 3.31
CA PHE A 87 -6.52 3.84 2.73
C PHE A 87 -6.71 3.68 1.21
N ALA A 88 -7.73 4.35 0.70
CA ALA A 88 -7.99 4.43 -0.72
C ALA A 88 -8.52 5.82 -1.08
N PHE A 89 -8.02 6.39 -2.17
CA PHE A 89 -8.51 7.66 -2.69
C PHE A 89 -8.31 7.70 -4.21
N THR A 90 -8.99 8.65 -4.86
CA THR A 90 -8.70 9.01 -6.26
C THR A 90 -7.99 10.34 -6.25
N THR A 91 -6.88 10.45 -6.97
CA THR A 91 -6.12 11.70 -7.08
C THR A 91 -6.96 12.77 -7.77
N SER A 92 -6.96 13.98 -7.22
CA SER A 92 -7.60 15.17 -7.79
C SER A 92 -6.59 16.11 -8.46
N GLU A 93 -5.30 15.87 -8.25
CA GLU A 93 -4.19 16.77 -8.55
C GLU A 93 -3.05 15.95 -9.16
N ILE A 94 -2.31 16.54 -10.09
CA ILE A 94 -1.04 15.95 -10.57
C ILE A 94 0.07 16.40 -9.62
N GLY A 95 0.90 15.48 -9.16
CA GLY A 95 2.12 15.82 -8.42
C GLY A 95 2.48 14.82 -7.34
N ASN A 96 3.32 15.26 -6.40
CA ASN A 96 3.86 14.41 -5.34
C ASN A 96 2.85 14.21 -4.20
N TYR A 97 2.39 12.98 -4.06
CA TYR A 97 1.65 12.52 -2.89
C TYR A 97 2.63 11.93 -1.89
N LEU A 98 2.42 12.22 -0.60
CA LEU A 98 3.29 11.74 0.49
C LEU A 98 2.50 10.82 1.41
N ALA A 99 3.03 9.62 1.66
CA ALA A 99 2.59 8.73 2.72
C ALA A 99 3.65 8.70 3.82
N CYS A 100 3.35 9.33 4.95
CA CYS A 100 4.27 9.51 6.07
C CYS A 100 3.87 8.65 7.26
N PHE A 101 4.86 8.04 7.91
CA PHE A 101 4.71 7.13 9.04
C PHE A 101 5.66 7.50 10.16
N TRP A 102 5.21 7.38 11.41
CA TRP A 102 6.04 7.58 12.60
C TRP A 102 5.61 6.65 13.73
N VAL A 103 6.54 6.36 14.63
CA VAL A 103 6.29 5.57 15.84
C VAL A 103 5.73 6.49 16.91
N ASP A 104 4.64 6.08 17.56
CA ASP A 104 4.10 6.80 18.71
C ASP A 104 4.73 6.27 20.01
N GLY A 105 5.11 7.17 20.92
CA GLY A 105 5.70 6.81 22.21
C GLY A 105 7.21 6.52 22.18
N ASN A 106 7.74 5.91 23.25
CA ASN A 106 9.18 5.67 23.43
C ASN A 106 9.57 4.23 23.07
N HIS A 107 9.07 3.75 21.92
CA HIS A 107 9.37 2.40 21.42
C HIS A 107 10.70 2.35 20.67
N GLN A 108 11.21 1.15 20.45
CA GLN A 108 12.37 0.91 19.58
C GLN A 108 12.00 1.17 18.12
N SER A 109 12.99 1.17 17.22
CA SER A 109 12.73 1.23 15.77
C SER A 109 11.81 0.10 15.32
N VAL A 110 10.90 0.40 14.39
CA VAL A 110 9.86 -0.53 13.93
C VAL A 110 9.98 -0.75 12.44
N THR A 111 9.79 -1.98 11.97
CA THR A 111 9.67 -2.27 10.54
C THR A 111 8.21 -2.27 10.13
N LEU A 112 7.89 -1.46 9.12
CA LEU A 112 6.57 -1.34 8.54
C LEU A 112 6.61 -1.81 7.10
N ASN A 113 5.71 -2.73 6.75
CA ASN A 113 5.46 -3.10 5.36
C ASN A 113 4.34 -2.22 4.80
N LEU A 114 4.57 -1.65 3.62
CA LEU A 114 3.63 -0.83 2.87
C LEU A 114 3.43 -1.47 1.49
N ASP A 115 2.18 -1.83 1.20
CA ASP A 115 1.71 -2.21 -0.13
C ASP A 115 1.04 -0.98 -0.74
N TRP A 116 1.74 -0.24 -1.60
CA TRP A 116 1.23 0.99 -2.24
C TRP A 116 0.94 0.74 -3.72
N LYS A 117 -0.35 0.67 -4.06
CA LYS A 117 -0.85 0.39 -5.42
C LYS A 117 -1.47 1.62 -6.07
N ILE A 118 -1.14 1.81 -7.34
CA ILE A 118 -1.55 2.99 -8.12
C ILE A 118 -2.14 2.55 -9.46
N GLY A 119 -3.25 3.16 -9.86
CA GLY A 119 -3.90 2.96 -11.15
C GLY A 119 -4.30 1.51 -11.37
N ILE A 120 -3.77 0.88 -12.42
CA ILE A 120 -4.06 -0.53 -12.73
C ILE A 120 -3.67 -1.49 -11.60
N GLY A 121 -2.68 -1.14 -10.77
CA GLY A 121 -2.30 -1.91 -9.60
C GLY A 121 -3.37 -1.89 -8.51
N ALA A 122 -4.21 -0.86 -8.47
CA ALA A 122 -5.31 -0.71 -7.52
C ALA A 122 -6.65 -1.30 -8.02
N LYS A 123 -6.68 -1.86 -9.23
CA LYS A 123 -7.92 -2.25 -9.93
C LYS A 123 -8.78 -3.27 -9.18
N ASP A 124 -8.16 -4.21 -8.45
CA ASP A 124 -8.91 -5.22 -7.70
C ASP A 124 -9.70 -4.63 -6.52
N TRP A 125 -9.28 -3.47 -6.00
CA TRP A 125 -9.98 -2.77 -4.93
C TRP A 125 -11.30 -2.11 -5.39
N GLU A 126 -11.39 -1.68 -6.65
CA GLU A 126 -12.61 -1.06 -7.20
C GLU A 126 -13.81 -2.03 -7.14
N SER A 127 -13.54 -3.34 -7.23
CA SER A 127 -14.55 -4.39 -7.10
C SER A 127 -15.00 -4.63 -5.65
N VAL A 128 -14.13 -4.36 -4.67
CA VAL A 128 -14.40 -4.50 -3.23
C VAL A 128 -15.13 -3.26 -2.70
N ALA A 129 -14.67 -2.06 -3.06
CA ALA A 129 -15.32 -0.80 -2.67
C ALA A 129 -16.77 -0.70 -3.18
N LYS A 130 -17.04 -1.16 -4.41
CA LYS A 130 -18.41 -1.25 -4.95
C LYS A 130 -19.30 -2.26 -4.21
N LYS A 131 -18.72 -3.24 -3.52
CA LYS A 131 -19.47 -4.24 -2.76
C LYS A 131 -19.80 -3.77 -1.34
N GLU A 132 -18.91 -3.00 -0.70
CA GLU A 132 -19.18 -2.42 0.62
C GLU A 132 -20.05 -1.15 0.55
N HIS A 133 -20.01 -0.37 -0.54
CA HIS A 133 -20.82 0.86 -0.67
C HIS A 133 -22.29 0.63 -1.10
N ILE A 134 -22.82 -0.59 -0.99
CA ILE A 134 -24.25 -0.90 -1.23
C ILE A 134 -25.06 -0.92 0.07
N GLU A 135 -24.43 -0.91 1.24
CA GLU A 135 -25.12 -0.80 2.53
C GLU A 135 -24.74 0.52 3.22
N GLY A 136 -25.48 1.61 2.97
CA GLY A 136 -25.33 2.81 3.79
C GLY A 136 -25.55 4.17 3.14
N VAL A 137 -26.25 4.27 2.00
CA VAL A 137 -26.79 5.56 1.56
C VAL A 137 -28.22 5.67 2.04
N GLU A 138 -28.39 6.08 3.30
CA GLU A 138 -29.66 6.64 3.76
C GLU A 138 -29.72 8.10 3.27
N LEU A 139 -30.54 8.33 2.26
CA LEU A 139 -30.92 9.65 1.78
C LEU A 139 -31.83 10.29 2.84
N GLU A 140 -31.33 11.27 3.58
CA GLU A 140 -32.23 12.20 4.27
C GLU A 140 -32.75 13.23 3.25
N LEU A 141 -34.09 13.35 3.21
CA LEU A 141 -34.89 14.30 2.43
C LEU A 141 -34.83 15.71 3.03
#